data_AF-A0A7W1GFN6-F1
#
_entry.id   AF-A0A7W1GFN6-F1
#
_cell.length_a   1.000
_cell.length_b   1.000
_cell.length_c   1.000
_cell.angle_alpha   90.00
_cell.angle_beta   90.00
_cell.angle_gamma   90.00
#
_symmetry.space_group_name_H-M   'P 1'
#
loop_
_entity.id
_entity.type
_entity.pdbx_description
1 polymer ?
#
loop_
_entity_poly.entity_id
_entity_poly.type
_entity_poly.pdbx_seq_one_letter_code
_entity_poly.pdbx_strand_id
1 'polypeptide(L)'
;MQKLGAVYLALGTHHNVVKNCEFVHTPVGIKVKGTHNLISRNYQHDATEMMARSWCPIAIMIVSGQNEISFNRIENYGAYGGPYGSEGGVIELDGVDDNFNANDINIHHNTSVNNHGFLEMAARNVENITVAYNLSDDKNQFIGGGTMKNVRVYNNTVIRTREPNVDRFVFWTFYPEGTAFTVRNNIFVIAKDMKVFGPFIKPVGHTRTAIGDHPHDHNLYYSAGNPDPIGVPPGEGDVIADPLFVDSANRNFRLKENSPARNKGVKLGYTVDLDGYPLLGKTSTDIGAYEF
;
A
#
# COMPACT_ATOMS: atom_id res chain seq x y z
N MET A 1 24.78 -13.16 -0.34
CA MET A 1 23.54 -13.21 -1.17
C MET A 1 22.46 -13.94 -0.40
N GLN A 2 21.40 -13.25 0.01
CA GLN A 2 20.28 -13.87 0.73
C GLN A 2 19.40 -14.65 -0.24
N LYS A 3 19.53 -15.99 -0.23
CA LYS A 3 18.65 -16.89 -0.97
C LYS A 3 17.48 -17.27 -0.05
N LEU A 4 16.45 -16.43 -0.06
CA LEU A 4 15.24 -16.60 0.74
C LEU A 4 14.01 -16.39 -0.17
N GLY A 5 12.86 -16.86 0.28
CA GLY A 5 11.66 -16.95 -0.55
C GLY A 5 11.31 -18.40 -0.85
N ALA A 6 10.04 -18.80 -0.66
CA ALA A 6 9.57 -20.10 -1.17
C ALA A 6 9.66 -20.16 -2.71
N VAL A 7 9.38 -19.03 -3.37
CA VAL A 7 9.75 -18.79 -4.76
C VAL A 7 10.81 -17.69 -4.80
N TYR A 8 11.96 -17.98 -5.41
CA TYR A 8 13.06 -17.03 -5.57
C TYR A 8 13.38 -16.84 -7.06
N LEU A 9 13.02 -15.68 -7.61
CA LEU A 9 13.38 -15.30 -8.97
C LEU A 9 14.76 -14.63 -8.95
N ALA A 10 15.77 -15.38 -9.39
CA ALA A 10 17.17 -14.98 -9.27
C ALA A 10 17.53 -13.75 -10.13
N LEU A 11 18.66 -13.11 -9.78
CA LEU A 11 19.24 -12.03 -10.58
C LEU A 11 19.47 -12.50 -12.02
N GLY A 12 19.14 -11.66 -13.00
CA GLY A 12 19.26 -11.97 -14.43
C GLY A 12 18.09 -12.76 -15.01
N THR A 13 17.13 -13.21 -14.19
CA THR A 13 15.87 -13.78 -14.70
C THR A 13 14.91 -12.66 -15.11
N HIS A 14 14.06 -12.94 -16.10
CA HIS A 14 13.05 -11.99 -16.55
C HIS A 14 11.84 -12.68 -17.15
N HIS A 15 10.71 -11.97 -17.26
CA HIS A 15 9.49 -12.47 -17.91
C HIS A 15 8.93 -13.76 -17.30
N ASN A 16 9.12 -13.94 -15.99
CA ASN A 16 8.53 -15.05 -15.25
C ASN A 16 7.14 -14.68 -14.74
N VAL A 17 6.29 -15.69 -14.56
CA VAL A 17 4.97 -15.53 -13.98
C VAL A 17 4.83 -16.44 -12.78
N VAL A 18 4.52 -15.87 -11.62
CA VAL A 18 4.14 -16.62 -10.41
C VAL A 18 2.68 -16.34 -10.14
N LYS A 19 1.82 -17.33 -10.40
CA LYS A 19 0.37 -17.13 -10.30
C LYS A 19 -0.38 -18.36 -9.82
N ASN A 20 -1.54 -18.11 -9.20
CA ASN A 20 -2.45 -19.13 -8.71
C ASN A 20 -1.80 -20.09 -7.69
N CYS A 21 -0.86 -19.58 -6.90
CA CYS A 21 -0.21 -20.32 -5.83
C CYS A 21 -0.79 -19.94 -4.47
N GLU A 22 -0.75 -20.88 -3.53
CA GLU A 22 -1.04 -20.65 -2.11
C GLU A 22 0.25 -20.81 -1.29
N PHE A 23 0.50 -19.87 -0.39
CA PHE A 23 1.65 -19.84 0.51
C PHE A 23 1.14 -19.75 1.94
N VAL A 24 1.41 -20.79 2.74
CA VAL A 24 0.92 -20.90 4.12
C VAL A 24 2.13 -20.93 5.06
N HIS A 25 2.11 -20.15 6.14
CA HIS A 25 3.20 -20.09 7.13
C HIS A 25 4.58 -19.90 6.48
N THR A 26 4.65 -19.08 5.44
CA THR A 26 5.88 -18.86 4.68
C THR A 26 6.45 -17.47 5.00
N PRO A 27 7.56 -17.36 5.77
CA PRO A 27 8.06 -16.08 6.24
C PRO A 27 8.42 -15.11 5.11
N VAL A 28 8.97 -15.62 4.00
CA VAL A 28 9.03 -14.88 2.74
C VAL A 28 8.45 -15.74 1.63
N GLY A 29 7.30 -15.34 1.08
CA GLY A 29 6.61 -16.09 0.04
C GLY A 29 7.37 -16.04 -1.27
N ILE A 30 7.51 -14.83 -1.82
CA ILE A 30 8.11 -14.60 -3.13
C ILE A 30 9.20 -13.53 -3.00
N LYS A 31 10.43 -13.85 -3.40
CA LYS A 31 11.51 -12.87 -3.56
C LYS A 31 11.89 -12.71 -5.02
N VAL A 32 11.90 -11.48 -5.51
CA VAL A 32 12.14 -11.13 -6.92
C VAL A 32 13.39 -10.28 -7.06
N LYS A 33 14.42 -10.84 -7.70
CA LYS A 33 15.63 -10.13 -8.15
C LYS A 33 15.71 -9.99 -9.68
N GLY A 34 14.72 -10.52 -10.39
CA GLY A 34 14.56 -10.39 -11.84
C GLY A 34 13.71 -9.18 -12.22
N THR A 35 13.64 -8.88 -13.52
CA THR A 35 12.80 -7.78 -14.06
C THR A 35 11.67 -8.30 -14.94
N HIS A 36 10.66 -7.49 -15.24
CA HIS A 36 9.56 -7.86 -16.15
C HIS A 36 8.76 -9.08 -15.68
N ASN A 37 8.65 -9.32 -14.37
CA ASN A 37 7.91 -10.46 -13.84
C ASN A 37 6.48 -10.06 -13.44
N LEU A 38 5.58 -11.03 -13.53
CA LEU A 38 4.20 -10.91 -13.08
C LEU A 38 3.96 -11.80 -11.87
N ILE A 39 3.62 -11.18 -10.74
CA ILE A 39 3.24 -11.86 -9.50
C ILE A 39 1.75 -11.64 -9.30
N SER A 40 0.92 -12.64 -9.61
CA SER A 40 -0.51 -12.40 -9.70
C SER A 40 -1.42 -13.53 -9.22
N ARG A 41 -2.56 -13.18 -8.60
CA ARG A 41 -3.57 -14.16 -8.17
C ARG A 41 -3.03 -15.22 -7.21
N ASN A 42 -2.06 -14.85 -6.38
CA ASN A 42 -1.56 -15.72 -5.32
C ASN A 42 -2.32 -15.42 -4.02
N TYR A 43 -2.48 -16.45 -3.19
CA TYR A 43 -2.96 -16.32 -1.82
C TYR A 43 -1.78 -16.57 -0.88
N GLN A 44 -1.44 -15.59 -0.05
CA GLN A 44 -0.40 -15.77 0.97
C GLN A 44 -1.00 -15.49 2.33
N HIS A 45 -0.86 -16.42 3.27
CA HIS A 45 -1.38 -16.20 4.62
C HIS A 45 -0.59 -16.83 5.76
N ASP A 46 -0.82 -16.23 6.94
CA ASP A 46 -0.47 -16.75 8.25
C ASP A 46 1.03 -16.88 8.50
N ALA A 47 1.82 -15.86 8.15
CA ALA A 47 3.23 -15.78 8.54
C ALA A 47 3.43 -14.69 9.60
N THR A 48 3.44 -15.09 10.88
CA THR A 48 3.35 -14.15 12.03
C THR A 48 4.51 -14.22 13.02
N GLU A 49 5.55 -14.99 12.72
CA GLU A 49 6.70 -15.16 13.59
C GLU A 49 7.89 -14.32 13.14
N MET A 50 8.55 -13.63 14.08
CA MET A 50 9.78 -12.90 13.80
C MET A 50 10.85 -13.85 13.23
N MET A 51 11.50 -13.46 12.14
CA MET A 51 12.63 -14.19 11.55
C MET A 51 13.96 -13.84 12.23
N ALA A 52 14.09 -12.61 12.72
CA ALA A 52 15.23 -12.10 13.50
C ALA A 52 14.81 -10.84 14.30
N ARG A 53 15.70 -10.32 15.17
CA ARG A 53 15.44 -9.15 16.05
C ARG A 53 14.85 -7.94 15.33
N SER A 54 15.15 -7.74 14.05
CA SER A 54 14.63 -6.63 13.25
C SER A 54 14.12 -7.10 11.88
N TRP A 55 13.62 -8.34 11.80
CA TRP A 55 13.17 -8.89 10.53
C TRP A 55 11.98 -9.81 10.74
N CYS A 56 10.88 -9.49 10.08
CA CYS A 56 9.61 -10.19 10.21
C CYS A 56 9.07 -10.60 8.84
N PRO A 57 8.04 -11.45 8.78
CA PRO A 57 7.57 -12.02 7.53
C PRO A 57 7.11 -10.97 6.52
N ILE A 58 7.50 -11.16 5.26
CA ILE A 58 7.12 -10.32 4.13
C ILE A 58 6.61 -11.22 3.00
N ALA A 59 5.36 -11.03 2.56
CA ALA A 59 4.77 -11.88 1.54
C ALA A 59 5.51 -11.77 0.19
N ILE A 60 5.80 -10.54 -0.25
CA ILE A 60 6.47 -10.29 -1.54
C ILE A 60 7.63 -9.31 -1.33
N MET A 61 8.86 -9.78 -1.55
CA MET A 61 10.08 -8.96 -1.51
C MET A 61 10.60 -8.68 -2.91
N ILE A 62 10.73 -7.41 -3.29
CA ILE A 62 11.20 -6.99 -4.62
C ILE A 62 12.52 -6.25 -4.49
N VAL A 63 13.51 -6.64 -5.29
CA VAL A 63 14.84 -6.01 -5.32
C VAL A 63 15.06 -5.19 -6.59
N SER A 64 14.32 -5.49 -7.65
CA SER A 64 14.57 -4.98 -9.01
C SER A 64 13.31 -4.42 -9.67
N GLY A 65 13.51 -3.58 -10.69
CA GLY A 65 12.44 -2.86 -11.38
C GLY A 65 11.63 -3.65 -12.42
N GLN A 66 10.68 -2.93 -13.04
CA GLN A 66 9.79 -3.39 -14.11
C GLN A 66 8.95 -4.61 -13.71
N ASN A 67 8.54 -4.75 -12.46
CA ASN A 67 7.71 -5.87 -12.01
C ASN A 67 6.26 -5.44 -11.79
N GLU A 68 5.33 -6.36 -12.02
CA GLU A 68 3.90 -6.18 -11.74
C GLU A 68 3.47 -7.13 -10.61
N ILE A 69 2.80 -6.56 -9.61
CA ILE A 69 2.22 -7.27 -8.47
C ILE A 69 0.72 -6.99 -8.48
N SER A 70 -0.08 -7.96 -8.93
CA SER A 70 -1.50 -7.72 -9.17
C SER A 70 -2.46 -8.82 -8.75
N PHE A 71 -3.66 -8.49 -8.26
CA PHE A 71 -4.69 -9.47 -7.92
C PHE A 71 -4.29 -10.49 -6.84
N ASN A 72 -3.29 -10.21 -6.00
CA ASN A 72 -2.93 -11.09 -4.89
C ASN A 72 -3.84 -10.85 -3.67
N ARG A 73 -4.04 -11.89 -2.88
CA ARG A 73 -4.69 -11.84 -1.56
C ARG A 73 -3.67 -12.16 -0.49
N ILE A 74 -3.48 -11.26 0.47
CA ILE A 74 -2.42 -11.41 1.48
C ILE A 74 -2.98 -11.13 2.87
N GLU A 75 -2.86 -12.08 3.78
CA GLU A 75 -3.51 -12.03 5.09
C GLU A 75 -2.58 -12.44 6.23
N ASN A 76 -2.65 -11.74 7.36
CA ASN A 76 -1.92 -12.11 8.59
C ASN A 76 -0.39 -12.24 8.38
N TYR A 77 0.23 -11.31 7.66
CA TYR A 77 1.69 -11.20 7.54
C TYR A 77 2.27 -10.17 8.50
N GLY A 78 3.41 -10.53 9.10
CA GLY A 78 4.22 -9.69 9.97
C GLY A 78 4.06 -10.02 11.45
N ALA A 79 4.91 -9.42 12.27
CA ALA A 79 4.98 -9.74 13.69
C ALA A 79 5.18 -8.48 14.54
N TYR A 80 4.73 -8.55 15.80
CA TYR A 80 5.07 -7.55 16.81
C TYR A 80 6.44 -7.83 17.42
N GLY A 81 7.18 -6.77 17.71
CA GLY A 81 8.51 -6.84 18.31
C GLY A 81 9.54 -6.04 17.52
N GLY A 82 10.81 -6.27 17.86
CA GLY A 82 11.93 -5.56 17.27
C GLY A 82 12.02 -4.07 17.65
N PRO A 83 13.00 -3.33 17.08
CA PRO A 83 13.29 -1.96 17.49
C PRO A 83 12.18 -0.96 17.17
N TYR A 84 11.28 -1.30 16.23
CA TYR A 84 10.19 -0.44 15.79
C TYR A 84 8.80 -0.96 16.22
N GLY A 85 8.75 -2.01 17.05
CA GLY A 85 7.52 -2.54 17.66
C GLY A 85 6.64 -3.40 16.74
N SER A 86 6.69 -3.21 15.43
CA SER A 86 6.01 -4.04 14.44
C SER A 86 6.72 -3.99 13.10
N GLU A 87 6.89 -5.14 12.46
CA GLU A 87 7.68 -5.27 11.24
C GLU A 87 7.06 -6.31 10.28
N GLY A 88 7.44 -6.24 9.01
CA GLY A 88 6.95 -7.11 7.95
C GLY A 88 5.59 -6.68 7.38
N GLY A 89 4.98 -7.53 6.58
CA GLY A 89 3.70 -7.23 5.93
C GLY A 89 3.59 -7.76 4.50
N VAL A 90 2.97 -6.96 3.64
CA VAL A 90 2.54 -7.40 2.30
C VAL A 90 3.70 -7.31 1.29
N ILE A 91 4.24 -6.12 1.06
CA ILE A 91 5.29 -5.88 0.07
C ILE A 91 6.44 -5.08 0.69
N GLU A 92 7.67 -5.54 0.44
CA GLU A 92 8.87 -4.75 0.73
C GLU A 92 9.72 -4.61 -0.53
N LEU A 93 10.09 -3.36 -0.86
CA LEU A 93 11.18 -3.10 -1.80
C LEU A 93 12.48 -3.16 -1.01
N ASP A 94 13.05 -4.38 -0.94
CA ASP A 94 14.14 -4.78 -0.05
C ASP A 94 15.49 -4.22 -0.49
N GLY A 95 15.84 -3.06 0.09
CA GLY A 95 17.11 -2.39 -0.15
C GLY A 95 18.29 -2.97 0.61
N VAL A 96 18.15 -4.05 1.39
CA VAL A 96 19.29 -4.73 2.02
C VAL A 96 20.13 -5.46 0.98
N ASP A 97 19.54 -5.91 -0.13
CA ASP A 97 20.29 -6.58 -1.20
C ASP A 97 21.18 -5.59 -1.98
N ASP A 98 22.44 -5.98 -2.23
CA ASP A 98 23.43 -5.15 -2.95
C ASP A 98 23.03 -4.82 -4.40
N ASN A 99 22.12 -5.59 -4.99
CA ASN A 99 21.64 -5.39 -6.37
C ASN A 99 20.36 -4.54 -6.43
N PHE A 100 20.00 -3.87 -5.32
CA PHE A 100 18.76 -3.13 -5.23
C PHE A 100 18.66 -2.00 -6.26
N ASN A 101 17.61 -2.06 -7.07
CA ASN A 101 17.24 -1.05 -8.04
C ASN A 101 15.74 -1.18 -8.37
N ALA A 102 14.89 -0.70 -7.46
CA ALA A 102 13.44 -0.82 -7.58
C ALA A 102 12.85 0.40 -8.30
N ASN A 103 12.60 0.27 -9.60
CA ASN A 103 11.98 1.31 -10.42
C ASN A 103 10.92 0.76 -11.36
N ASP A 104 9.95 1.59 -11.74
CA ASP A 104 8.88 1.24 -12.69
C ASP A 104 8.08 0.00 -12.27
N ILE A 105 7.67 -0.05 -11.00
CA ILE A 105 6.90 -1.17 -10.43
C ILE A 105 5.43 -0.78 -10.33
N ASN A 106 4.55 -1.69 -10.75
CA ASN A 106 3.10 -1.52 -10.66
C ASN A 106 2.52 -2.50 -9.65
N ILE A 107 1.86 -1.97 -8.61
CA ILE A 107 1.22 -2.72 -7.54
C ILE A 107 -0.27 -2.40 -7.58
N HIS A 108 -1.10 -3.32 -8.07
CA HIS A 108 -2.50 -3.00 -8.26
C HIS A 108 -3.49 -4.13 -8.07
N HIS A 109 -4.72 -3.80 -7.68
CA HIS A 109 -5.80 -4.77 -7.53
C HIS A 109 -5.51 -5.86 -6.49
N ASN A 110 -4.62 -5.61 -5.52
CA ASN A 110 -4.36 -6.55 -4.44
C ASN A 110 -5.32 -6.32 -3.28
N THR A 111 -5.61 -7.39 -2.54
CA THR A 111 -6.33 -7.33 -1.27
C THR A 111 -5.38 -7.71 -0.14
N SER A 112 -5.39 -6.90 0.91
CA SER A 112 -4.54 -7.10 2.08
C SER A 112 -5.32 -6.87 3.36
N VAL A 113 -5.17 -7.80 4.28
CA VAL A 113 -5.98 -7.86 5.49
C VAL A 113 -5.14 -8.26 6.70
N ASN A 114 -5.26 -7.47 7.76
CA ASN A 114 -4.68 -7.78 9.07
C ASN A 114 -3.15 -7.96 9.06
N ASN A 115 -2.48 -7.39 8.06
CA ASN A 115 -1.02 -7.40 7.96
C ASN A 115 -0.40 -6.25 8.76
N HIS A 116 0.92 -6.31 8.96
CA HIS A 116 1.67 -5.32 9.72
C HIS A 116 2.18 -4.14 8.87
N GLY A 117 1.73 -4.03 7.63
CA GLY A 117 2.01 -2.93 6.70
C GLY A 117 1.76 -3.37 5.26
N PHE A 118 1.41 -2.45 4.37
CA PHE A 118 1.15 -2.79 2.96
C PHE A 118 2.41 -2.67 2.08
N LEU A 119 3.04 -1.49 2.02
CA LEU A 119 4.24 -1.28 1.21
C LEU A 119 5.33 -0.55 1.99
N GLU A 120 6.47 -1.22 2.17
CA GLU A 120 7.69 -0.59 2.64
C GLU A 120 8.72 -0.44 1.50
N MET A 121 9.33 0.74 1.41
CA MET A 121 10.30 1.09 0.38
C MET A 121 11.64 1.46 0.99
N ALA A 122 12.71 0.73 0.64
CA ALA A 122 14.01 1.01 1.22
C ALA A 122 14.58 2.39 0.82
N ALA A 123 15.57 2.83 1.59
CA ALA A 123 16.09 4.20 1.55
C ALA A 123 17.12 4.50 0.43
N ARG A 124 17.05 3.84 -0.73
CA ARG A 124 17.96 4.10 -1.87
C ARG A 124 17.36 3.67 -3.20
N ASN A 125 17.48 4.48 -4.25
CA ASN A 125 17.13 4.09 -5.64
C ASN A 125 15.70 3.54 -5.84
N VAL A 126 14.70 4.15 -5.19
CA VAL A 126 13.28 3.87 -5.46
C VAL A 126 12.66 5.00 -6.27
N GLU A 127 12.14 4.68 -7.46
CA GLU A 127 11.46 5.65 -8.31
C GLU A 127 10.34 5.04 -9.17
N ASN A 128 9.35 5.87 -9.55
CA ASN A 128 8.29 5.49 -10.49
C ASN A 128 7.43 4.30 -10.03
N ILE A 129 6.97 4.32 -8.78
CA ILE A 129 6.13 3.27 -8.23
C ILE A 129 4.65 3.65 -8.39
N THR A 130 3.85 2.76 -8.98
CA THR A 130 2.38 2.92 -9.03
C THR A 130 1.72 1.99 -8.03
N VAL A 131 0.88 2.52 -7.14
CA VAL A 131 0.05 1.75 -6.21
C VAL A 131 -1.41 2.09 -6.49
N ALA A 132 -2.17 1.17 -7.09
CA ALA A 132 -3.53 1.50 -7.52
C ALA A 132 -4.60 0.41 -7.38
N TYR A 133 -5.85 0.81 -7.14
CA TYR A 133 -6.99 -0.12 -7.03
C TYR A 133 -6.78 -1.24 -5.99
N ASN A 134 -5.94 -1.02 -4.98
CA ASN A 134 -5.75 -1.99 -3.91
C ASN A 134 -6.74 -1.74 -2.77
N LEU A 135 -7.14 -2.82 -2.10
CA LEU A 135 -7.72 -2.77 -0.76
C LEU A 135 -6.63 -3.07 0.26
N SER A 136 -6.39 -2.13 1.17
CA SER A 136 -5.60 -2.36 2.37
C SER A 136 -6.45 -2.17 3.62
N ASP A 137 -6.60 -3.25 4.37
CA ASP A 137 -7.33 -3.32 5.63
C ASP A 137 -6.40 -3.90 6.70
N ASP A 138 -5.29 -3.19 6.91
CA ASP A 138 -4.10 -3.63 7.66
C ASP A 138 -3.90 -2.86 8.97
N LYS A 139 -3.08 -3.43 9.86
CA LYS A 139 -2.86 -2.93 11.22
C LYS A 139 -1.91 -1.75 11.30
N ASN A 140 -0.90 -1.68 10.44
CA ASN A 140 0.01 -0.52 10.37
C ASN A 140 -0.01 0.15 8.98
N GLN A 141 1.02 0.96 8.69
CA GLN A 141 1.13 1.85 7.53
C GLN A 141 0.65 1.28 6.20
N PHE A 142 0.12 2.16 5.34
CA PHE A 142 -0.17 1.81 3.96
C PHE A 142 1.11 1.88 3.11
N ILE A 143 1.79 3.03 3.11
CA ILE A 143 3.04 3.19 2.36
C ILE A 143 4.06 3.92 3.22
N GLY A 144 5.30 3.46 3.25
CA GLY A 144 6.39 4.28 3.75
C GLY A 144 7.76 3.79 3.38
N GLY A 145 8.78 4.57 3.72
CA GLY A 145 10.13 4.26 3.30
C GLY A 145 11.16 5.35 3.54
N GLY A 146 12.31 5.24 2.90
CA GLY A 146 13.29 6.31 2.84
C GLY A 146 13.05 7.27 1.67
N THR A 147 14.02 7.33 0.74
CA THR A 147 13.87 8.13 -0.50
C THR A 147 12.87 7.45 -1.43
N MET A 148 11.79 8.15 -1.78
CA MET A 148 10.68 7.63 -2.58
C MET A 148 10.32 8.67 -3.66
N LYS A 149 10.77 8.46 -4.90
CA LYS A 149 10.56 9.44 -5.98
C LYS A 149 9.40 9.02 -6.89
N ASN A 150 8.53 9.96 -7.24
CA ASN A 150 7.44 9.73 -8.20
C ASN A 150 6.56 8.51 -7.83
N VAL A 151 6.06 8.48 -6.59
CA VAL A 151 5.12 7.47 -6.11
C VAL A 151 3.70 7.93 -6.42
N ARG A 152 2.97 7.11 -7.18
CA ARG A 152 1.62 7.41 -7.66
C ARG A 152 0.62 6.50 -6.95
N VAL A 153 -0.25 7.09 -6.13
CA VAL A 153 -1.19 6.37 -5.27
C VAL A 153 -2.61 6.66 -5.73
N TYR A 154 -3.23 5.71 -6.44
CA TYR A 154 -4.47 5.96 -7.18
C TYR A 154 -5.59 4.98 -6.83
N ASN A 155 -6.81 5.47 -6.61
CA ASN A 155 -7.98 4.57 -6.52
C ASN A 155 -7.84 3.45 -5.48
N ASN A 156 -7.09 3.64 -4.40
CA ASN A 156 -7.00 2.62 -3.34
C ASN A 156 -8.10 2.87 -2.30
N THR A 157 -8.57 1.81 -1.66
CA THR A 157 -9.38 1.90 -0.44
C THR A 157 -8.53 1.43 0.74
N VAL A 158 -8.28 2.33 1.68
CA VAL A 158 -7.29 2.16 2.75
C VAL A 158 -7.99 2.32 4.10
N ILE A 159 -8.00 1.25 4.89
CA ILE A 159 -8.61 1.18 6.21
C ILE A 159 -7.50 1.10 7.26
N ARG A 160 -7.35 2.16 8.05
CA ARG A 160 -6.32 2.34 9.08
C ARG A 160 -6.96 2.59 10.44
N THR A 161 -7.91 1.74 10.79
CA THR A 161 -8.65 1.76 12.06
C THR A 161 -8.35 0.55 12.95
N ARG A 162 -7.55 -0.40 12.47
CA ARG A 162 -7.22 -1.64 13.17
C ARG A 162 -6.22 -1.42 14.28
N GLU A 163 -6.32 -2.24 15.32
CA GLU A 163 -5.43 -2.25 16.49
C GLU A 163 -4.91 -3.68 16.75
N PRO A 164 -3.76 -3.86 17.43
CA PRO A 164 -2.83 -2.82 17.85
C PRO A 164 -2.07 -2.23 16.65
N ASN A 165 -2.12 -0.91 16.57
CA ASN A 165 -1.39 -0.11 15.60
C ASN A 165 -0.22 0.57 16.32
N VAL A 166 1.00 0.18 15.96
CA VAL A 166 2.21 0.72 16.63
C VAL A 166 2.68 2.03 15.99
N ASP A 167 2.30 2.26 14.73
CA ASP A 167 2.70 3.43 13.96
C ASP A 167 1.48 4.17 13.43
N ARG A 168 1.21 5.34 14.02
CA ARG A 168 0.06 6.20 13.72
C ARG A 168 0.18 6.94 12.38
N PHE A 169 0.73 6.27 11.36
CA PHE A 169 0.87 6.78 9.99
C PHE A 169 -0.01 6.01 9.00
N VAL A 170 -0.53 6.74 8.01
CA VAL A 170 -0.96 6.17 6.72
C VAL A 170 0.24 6.14 5.78
N PHE A 171 0.87 7.31 5.64
CA PHE A 171 2.11 7.53 4.92
C PHE A 171 3.24 7.97 5.87
N TRP A 172 4.42 7.37 5.74
CA TRP A 172 5.60 7.81 6.48
C TRP A 172 6.86 7.86 5.62
N THR A 173 7.83 8.67 6.03
CA THR A 173 9.15 8.74 5.40
C THR A 173 10.26 8.92 6.44
N PHE A 174 11.47 8.46 6.12
CA PHE A 174 12.71 8.86 6.81
C PHE A 174 13.41 10.06 6.13
N TYR A 175 13.06 10.38 4.88
CA TYR A 175 13.75 11.39 4.07
C TYR A 175 12.76 12.25 3.26
N PRO A 176 12.10 13.23 3.90
CA PRO A 176 11.06 14.04 3.28
C PRO A 176 11.56 14.82 2.06
N GLU A 177 12.81 15.30 2.05
CA GLU A 177 13.38 16.05 0.91
C GLU A 177 13.55 15.20 -0.37
N GLY A 178 13.57 13.87 -0.22
CA GLY A 178 13.60 12.92 -1.35
C GLY A 178 12.31 12.12 -1.49
N THR A 179 11.23 12.58 -0.86
CA THR A 179 9.90 11.97 -0.95
C THR A 179 9.05 12.80 -1.92
N ALA A 180 8.41 12.13 -2.88
CA ALA A 180 7.54 12.77 -3.85
C ALA A 180 6.39 11.83 -4.22
N PHE A 181 5.18 12.23 -3.80
CA PHE A 181 3.94 11.49 -3.99
C PHE A 181 2.98 12.25 -4.90
N THR A 182 2.10 11.51 -5.57
CA THR A 182 0.85 12.03 -6.15
C THR A 182 -0.29 11.12 -5.67
N VAL A 183 -1.24 11.67 -4.93
CA VAL A 183 -2.30 10.90 -4.25
C VAL A 183 -3.66 11.31 -4.78
N ARG A 184 -4.36 10.41 -5.49
CA ARG A 184 -5.59 10.76 -6.19
C ARG A 184 -6.64 9.68 -6.19
N ASN A 185 -7.92 10.05 -6.14
CA ASN A 185 -9.05 9.11 -6.18
C ASN A 185 -9.04 8.05 -5.06
N ASN A 186 -8.32 8.22 -3.94
CA ASN A 186 -8.29 7.20 -2.88
C ASN A 186 -9.39 7.43 -1.84
N ILE A 187 -9.86 6.34 -1.21
CA ILE A 187 -10.64 6.40 0.04
C ILE A 187 -9.70 6.08 1.21
N PHE A 188 -9.62 6.96 2.19
CA PHE A 188 -8.93 6.73 3.46
C PHE A 188 -9.94 6.74 4.61
N VAL A 189 -10.05 5.62 5.31
CA VAL A 189 -10.78 5.52 6.58
C VAL A 189 -9.77 5.29 7.71
N ILE A 190 -9.62 6.27 8.60
CA ILE A 190 -8.51 6.28 9.57
C ILE A 190 -9.02 6.41 11.01
N ALA A 191 -8.22 5.93 11.98
CA ALA A 191 -8.49 6.12 13.40
C ALA A 191 -8.51 7.61 13.79
N LYS A 192 -9.22 7.92 14.88
CA LYS A 192 -9.48 9.31 15.32
C LYS A 192 -8.23 10.13 15.67
N ASP A 193 -7.13 9.46 15.96
CA ASP A 193 -5.85 10.05 16.36
C ASP A 193 -4.83 10.11 15.22
N MET A 194 -5.25 9.75 14.00
CA MET A 194 -4.40 9.71 12.81
C MET A 194 -4.76 10.80 11.82
N LYS A 195 -3.80 11.11 10.94
CA LYS A 195 -3.94 11.98 9.77
C LYS A 195 -3.30 11.28 8.57
N VAL A 196 -3.87 11.45 7.37
CA VAL A 196 -3.35 10.78 6.16
C VAL A 196 -1.96 11.27 5.79
N PHE A 197 -1.78 12.60 5.66
CA PHE A 197 -0.50 13.22 5.34
C PHE A 197 0.25 13.69 6.58
N GLY A 198 -0.50 14.04 7.64
CA GLY A 198 -0.02 14.77 8.82
C GLY A 198 0.43 16.19 8.46
N PRO A 199 0.58 17.11 9.42
CA PRO A 199 1.62 18.10 9.19
C PRO A 199 2.96 17.35 9.24
N PHE A 200 3.84 17.60 8.27
CA PHE A 200 5.23 17.18 8.38
C PHE A 200 5.87 17.85 9.60
N ILE A 201 6.51 17.05 10.45
CA ILE A 201 7.30 17.53 11.58
C ILE A 201 8.71 17.01 11.37
N LYS A 202 9.69 17.93 11.32
CA LYS A 202 11.10 17.56 11.14
C LYS A 202 11.54 16.63 12.29
N PRO A 203 11.90 15.37 11.99
CA PRO A 203 12.30 14.43 13.03
C PRO A 203 13.66 14.79 13.62
N VAL A 204 13.88 14.40 14.87
CA VAL A 204 15.21 14.40 15.51
C VAL A 204 15.79 12.99 15.40
N GLY A 205 16.94 12.86 14.75
CA GLY A 205 17.59 11.56 14.51
C GLY A 205 16.88 10.70 13.46
N HIS A 206 17.15 9.40 13.49
CA HIS A 206 16.59 8.44 12.54
C HIS A 206 15.21 7.96 13.01
N THR A 207 14.18 8.77 12.79
CA THR A 207 12.80 8.47 13.18
C THR A 207 11.83 8.70 12.02
N ARG A 208 10.75 7.91 11.97
CA ARG A 208 9.68 8.02 10.98
C ARG A 208 8.95 9.35 11.18
N THR A 209 8.58 10.01 10.08
CA THR A 209 7.71 11.20 10.11
C THR A 209 6.65 11.11 9.02
N ALA A 210 5.59 11.90 9.16
CA ALA A 210 4.55 11.99 8.15
C ALA A 210 5.10 12.64 6.88
N ILE A 211 4.58 12.30 5.71
CA ILE A 211 5.11 12.81 4.44
C ILE A 211 4.82 14.31 4.24
N GLY A 212 3.81 14.87 4.92
CA GLY A 212 3.40 16.26 4.72
C GLY A 212 2.72 16.51 3.38
N ASP A 213 2.54 17.79 3.06
CA ASP A 213 1.78 18.23 1.89
C ASP A 213 2.46 17.85 0.57
N HIS A 214 1.73 17.11 -0.26
CA HIS A 214 2.16 16.57 -1.54
C HIS A 214 1.00 16.73 -2.53
N PRO A 215 1.23 16.75 -3.86
CA PRO A 215 0.14 16.79 -4.83
C PRO A 215 -0.96 15.75 -4.54
N HIS A 216 -2.15 16.23 -4.20
CA HIS A 216 -3.32 15.40 -3.96
C HIS A 216 -4.61 16.06 -4.41
N ASP A 217 -5.54 15.25 -4.92
CA ASP A 217 -6.85 15.70 -5.40
C ASP A 217 -7.84 14.53 -5.53
N HIS A 218 -9.13 14.82 -5.51
CA HIS A 218 -10.22 13.86 -5.68
C HIS A 218 -10.17 12.67 -4.72
N ASN A 219 -9.61 12.81 -3.52
CA ASN A 219 -9.63 11.77 -2.50
C ASN A 219 -10.80 11.94 -1.53
N LEU A 220 -11.24 10.86 -0.91
CA LEU A 220 -12.20 10.89 0.17
C LEU A 220 -11.53 10.48 1.49
N TYR A 221 -11.72 11.29 2.51
CA TYR A 221 -11.17 11.08 3.84
C TYR A 221 -12.30 10.93 4.85
N TYR A 222 -12.19 9.92 5.71
CA TYR A 222 -13.14 9.69 6.77
C TYR A 222 -12.47 9.24 8.05
N SER A 223 -12.91 9.81 9.15
CA SER A 223 -12.52 9.37 10.48
C SER A 223 -13.62 9.72 11.47
N ALA A 224 -14.12 8.71 12.17
CA ALA A 224 -15.13 8.93 13.19
C ALA A 224 -14.53 9.72 14.36
N GLY A 225 -14.94 10.98 14.51
CA GLY A 225 -14.52 11.84 15.62
C GLY A 225 -13.20 12.59 15.40
N ASN A 226 -12.63 12.57 14.19
CA ASN A 226 -11.53 13.47 13.82
C ASN A 226 -12.02 14.47 12.75
N PRO A 227 -12.12 15.77 13.07
CA PRO A 227 -12.54 16.79 12.10
C PRO A 227 -11.47 17.14 11.06
N ASP A 228 -10.22 16.74 11.27
CA ASP A 228 -9.10 16.97 10.35
C ASP A 228 -8.36 15.63 10.07
N PRO A 229 -8.96 14.74 9.26
CA PRO A 229 -8.34 13.47 8.90
C PRO A 229 -7.21 13.61 7.87
N ILE A 230 -7.07 14.76 7.22
CA ILE A 230 -6.08 14.98 6.15
C ILE A 230 -4.73 15.36 6.78
N GLY A 231 -4.73 16.38 7.64
CA GLY A 231 -3.55 16.94 8.28
C GLY A 231 -2.80 18.00 7.48
N VAL A 232 -3.27 18.31 6.28
CA VAL A 232 -2.86 19.41 5.41
C VAL A 232 -4.13 20.02 4.79
N PRO A 233 -4.06 21.22 4.16
CA PRO A 233 -5.23 21.77 3.47
C PRO A 233 -5.79 20.81 2.41
N PRO A 234 -7.12 20.69 2.26
CA PRO A 234 -7.71 19.84 1.21
C PRO A 234 -7.28 20.28 -0.19
N GLY A 235 -7.07 19.30 -1.08
CA GLY A 235 -6.79 19.51 -2.49
C GLY A 235 -8.07 19.72 -3.31
N GLU A 236 -7.92 19.90 -4.61
CA GLU A 236 -9.06 20.00 -5.53
C GLU A 236 -9.89 18.70 -5.49
N GLY A 237 -11.22 18.80 -5.40
CA GLY A 237 -12.10 17.63 -5.42
C GLY A 237 -12.01 16.71 -4.19
N ASP A 238 -11.15 17.00 -3.22
CA ASP A 238 -11.08 16.24 -1.98
C ASP A 238 -12.37 16.40 -1.16
N VAL A 239 -12.78 15.33 -0.50
CA VAL A 239 -14.03 15.26 0.28
C VAL A 239 -13.76 14.68 1.67
N ILE A 240 -14.26 15.34 2.71
CA ILE A 240 -14.31 14.78 4.06
C ILE A 240 -15.74 14.34 4.35
N ALA A 241 -16.02 13.06 4.23
CA ALA A 241 -17.35 12.48 4.42
C ALA A 241 -17.28 10.97 4.67
N ASP A 242 -18.33 10.38 5.26
CA ASP A 242 -18.46 8.92 5.33
C ASP A 242 -18.51 8.32 3.91
N PRO A 243 -17.67 7.32 3.57
CA PRO A 243 -17.71 6.67 2.26
C PRO A 243 -19.04 5.96 1.97
N LEU A 244 -19.86 5.70 3.00
CA LEU A 244 -21.11 4.95 2.93
C LEU A 244 -20.89 3.57 2.30
N PHE A 245 -20.01 2.78 2.92
CA PHE A 245 -19.81 1.38 2.53
C PHE A 245 -21.06 0.54 2.77
N VAL A 246 -21.23 -0.52 1.97
CA VAL A 246 -22.31 -1.50 2.09
C VAL A 246 -22.31 -2.11 3.49
N ASP A 247 -21.18 -2.70 3.91
CA ASP A 247 -21.01 -3.33 5.22
C ASP A 247 -19.53 -3.40 5.60
N SER A 248 -19.01 -2.31 6.19
CA SER A 248 -17.61 -2.23 6.62
C SER A 248 -17.26 -3.17 7.76
N ALA A 249 -18.23 -3.56 8.61
CA ALA A 249 -18.00 -4.47 9.72
C ALA A 249 -17.60 -5.88 9.22
N ASN A 250 -18.16 -6.29 8.08
CA ASN A 250 -17.82 -7.55 7.41
C ASN A 250 -16.88 -7.35 6.20
N ARG A 251 -16.13 -6.23 6.15
CA ARG A 251 -15.15 -5.89 5.09
C ARG A 251 -15.73 -5.78 3.69
N ASN A 252 -17.04 -5.52 3.56
CA ASN A 252 -17.63 -5.16 2.29
C ASN A 252 -17.54 -3.65 2.08
N PHE A 253 -16.39 -3.23 1.53
CA PHE A 253 -16.07 -1.83 1.26
C PHE A 253 -16.57 -1.33 -0.11
N ARG A 254 -17.51 -2.04 -0.73
CA ARG A 254 -18.25 -1.52 -1.89
C ARG A 254 -19.12 -0.33 -1.46
N LEU A 255 -19.36 0.58 -2.39
CA LEU A 255 -20.10 1.81 -2.12
C LEU A 255 -21.61 1.54 -2.07
N LYS A 256 -22.35 2.34 -1.29
CA LYS A 256 -23.82 2.46 -1.39
C LYS A 256 -24.18 3.46 -2.48
N GLU A 257 -25.44 3.42 -2.93
CA GLU A 257 -25.95 4.27 -4.01
C GLU A 257 -25.79 5.78 -3.72
N ASN A 258 -25.91 6.19 -2.46
CA ASN A 258 -25.79 7.60 -2.08
C ASN A 258 -24.36 7.98 -1.62
N SER A 259 -23.36 7.13 -1.86
CA SER A 259 -21.98 7.40 -1.46
C SER A 259 -21.43 8.68 -2.09
N PRO A 260 -20.73 9.54 -1.31
CA PRO A 260 -20.06 10.71 -1.85
C PRO A 260 -18.84 10.39 -2.71
N ALA A 261 -18.37 9.13 -2.74
CA ALA A 261 -17.30 8.69 -3.64
C ALA A 261 -17.78 8.46 -5.09
N ARG A 262 -19.09 8.32 -5.31
CA ARG A 262 -19.63 7.94 -6.62
C ARG A 262 -19.47 9.04 -7.66
N ASN A 263 -18.92 8.70 -8.81
CA ASN A 263 -18.67 9.57 -9.96
C ASN A 263 -17.91 10.86 -9.59
N LYS A 264 -17.04 10.79 -8.57
CA LYS A 264 -16.23 11.91 -8.11
C LYS A 264 -14.74 11.76 -8.43
N GLY A 265 -14.32 10.61 -8.94
CA GLY A 265 -12.95 10.39 -9.37
C GLY A 265 -12.71 10.85 -10.82
N VAL A 266 -11.43 11.00 -11.17
CA VAL A 266 -10.98 11.28 -12.53
C VAL A 266 -10.37 10.05 -13.20
N LYS A 267 -10.38 9.99 -14.53
CA LYS A 267 -9.82 8.85 -15.27
C LYS A 267 -8.30 8.84 -15.23
N LEU A 268 -7.73 7.70 -14.84
CA LEU A 268 -6.28 7.51 -14.73
C LEU A 268 -5.73 6.37 -15.61
N GLY A 269 -6.52 5.91 -16.59
CA GLY A 269 -6.09 4.94 -17.61
C GLY A 269 -6.29 3.47 -17.24
N TYR A 270 -6.92 3.17 -16.10
CA TYR A 270 -7.31 1.81 -15.74
C TYR A 270 -8.57 1.37 -16.49
N THR A 271 -8.68 0.05 -16.73
CA THR A 271 -9.77 -0.55 -17.49
C THR A 271 -10.78 -1.30 -16.63
N VAL A 272 -10.41 -1.68 -15.42
CA VAL A 272 -11.26 -2.37 -14.44
C VAL A 272 -11.00 -1.85 -13.03
N ASP A 273 -11.95 -2.08 -12.13
CA ASP A 273 -11.80 -1.90 -10.69
C ASP A 273 -11.30 -3.17 -9.98
N LEU A 274 -11.22 -3.17 -8.65
CA LEU A 274 -10.77 -4.32 -7.86
C LEU A 274 -11.64 -5.58 -8.01
N ASP A 275 -12.94 -5.43 -8.29
CA ASP A 275 -13.85 -6.55 -8.56
C ASP A 275 -13.79 -7.04 -10.01
N GLY A 276 -13.10 -6.31 -10.89
CA GLY A 276 -13.05 -6.58 -12.31
C GLY A 276 -14.19 -5.92 -13.10
N TYR A 277 -14.95 -4.99 -12.51
CA TYR A 277 -15.97 -4.23 -13.24
C TYR A 277 -15.30 -3.27 -14.23
N PRO A 278 -15.78 -3.23 -15.49
CA PRO A 278 -15.18 -2.40 -16.53
C PRO A 278 -15.40 -0.91 -16.28
N LEU A 279 -14.34 -0.13 -16.49
CA LEU A 279 -14.35 1.34 -16.45
C LEU A 279 -14.60 1.99 -17.83
N LEU A 280 -14.56 1.18 -18.90
CA LEU A 280 -14.75 1.65 -20.27
C LEU A 280 -16.14 2.27 -20.46
N GLY A 281 -16.19 3.46 -21.06
CA GLY A 281 -17.43 4.17 -21.36
C GLY A 281 -18.00 5.02 -20.23
N LYS A 282 -17.49 4.91 -18.99
CA LYS A 282 -17.87 5.83 -17.89
C LYS A 282 -17.34 7.23 -18.19
N THR A 283 -18.04 8.29 -17.75
CA THR A 283 -17.59 9.70 -17.91
C THR A 283 -16.62 10.10 -16.80
N SER A 284 -16.79 9.54 -15.60
CA SER A 284 -15.95 9.66 -14.40
C SER A 284 -15.75 8.28 -13.77
N THR A 285 -14.80 8.15 -12.86
CA THR A 285 -14.67 6.94 -12.01
C THR A 285 -15.26 7.21 -10.64
N ASP A 286 -15.50 6.16 -9.87
CA ASP A 286 -15.70 6.31 -8.43
C ASP A 286 -14.33 6.56 -7.75
N ILE A 287 -14.37 7.17 -6.57
CA ILE A 287 -13.20 7.27 -5.68
C ILE A 287 -13.08 5.93 -4.94
N GLY A 288 -11.86 5.41 -4.81
CA GLY A 288 -11.54 4.15 -4.14
C GLY A 288 -11.34 2.99 -5.11
N ALA A 289 -11.24 1.79 -4.55
CA ALA A 289 -10.89 0.57 -5.27
C ALA A 289 -12.07 -0.12 -5.97
N TYR A 290 -13.31 0.28 -5.66
CA TYR A 290 -14.53 -0.36 -6.15
C TYR A 290 -15.40 0.66 -6.87
N GLU A 291 -15.98 0.24 -7.98
CA GLU A 291 -17.05 0.93 -8.67
C GLU A 291 -18.42 0.45 -8.19
N PHE A 292 -19.40 1.36 -8.22
CA PHE A 292 -20.81 1.07 -8.00
C PHE A 292 -21.52 0.64 -9.29
#